data_AF-D8TAR9-F1
#
_entry.id   AF-D8TAR9-F1
#
_cell.length_a   1.000
_cell.length_b   1.000
_cell.length_c   1.000
_cell.angle_alpha   90.00
_cell.angle_beta   90.00
_cell.angle_gamma   90.00
#
_symmetry.space_group_name_H-M   'P 1'
#
loop_
_entity.id
_entity.type
_entity.pdbx_description
1 polymer ?
#
loop_
_entity_poly.entity_id
_entity_poly.type
_entity_poly.pdbx_seq_one_letter_code
_entity_poly.pdbx_strand_id
1 'polypeptide(L)'
;MRSGTFNTAASFGRELKAQALYSFVPAARKFLEKPMNSTEGKASMESGKAEDEADEADEEEAGAGFIKQLFKDLDAIEKVEGTDMQELLKALESLFAGWTWLARLVPRGQGGYPTLIIDEANRLHEWSLSESEEENLMTLQAWLIMVTKQMGVTNVILCSSEDFFKFWVEAHFGKDRYMVGVVGDLTEEESFKFFKWLLKDRDVPPGIWKEIYDYFGGRINSLKHIARQLSWCRNDEAEMQATWEKARRFMQAKSWAEIAKGMQPENLPQKWTRPVLGIPFAEDRLKGVSPLWTPDEFKLLLKRLTDAEGGVCSINDLRQVIRKEALFSLIQHNFLHYREESLFGGRDLDWFKGRFPIVMPVSRPKFHAMKQVLSDYK
;
A
#
# COMPACT_ATOMS: atom_id res chain seq x y z
N MET A 1 9.55 -5.47 2.45
CA MET A 1 9.12 -6.57 3.36
C MET A 1 7.94 -7.30 2.75
N ARG A 2 7.81 -8.62 2.89
CA ARG A 2 6.67 -9.38 2.32
C ARG A 2 5.41 -9.27 3.19
N SER A 3 4.24 -9.37 2.57
CA SER A 3 2.93 -9.36 3.24
C SER A 3 2.81 -10.45 4.31
N GLY A 4 2.34 -10.09 5.51
CA GLY A 4 1.77 -11.04 6.48
C GLY A 4 2.73 -11.79 7.40
N THR A 5 4.02 -11.43 7.49
CA THR A 5 5.00 -12.21 8.29
C THR A 5 5.37 -11.61 9.65
N PHE A 6 5.00 -10.36 9.94
CA PHE A 6 5.34 -9.72 11.22
C PHE A 6 4.12 -9.29 12.02
N ASN A 7 4.13 -9.58 13.31
CA ASN A 7 3.14 -9.14 14.31
C ASN A 7 3.79 -8.74 15.65
N THR A 8 5.12 -8.73 15.72
CA THR A 8 5.94 -8.34 16.88
C THR A 8 7.24 -7.69 16.38
N ALA A 9 7.93 -6.90 17.21
CA ALA A 9 9.23 -6.33 16.86
C ALA A 9 10.25 -7.37 16.42
N ALA A 10 10.31 -8.49 17.14
CA ALA A 10 11.22 -9.59 16.82
C ALA A 10 10.90 -10.23 15.45
N SER A 11 9.62 -10.41 15.10
CA SER A 11 9.26 -10.96 13.77
C SER A 11 9.51 -9.97 12.64
N PHE A 12 9.32 -8.67 12.89
CA PHE A 12 9.65 -7.61 11.94
C PHE A 12 11.16 -7.48 11.69
N GLY A 13 11.97 -7.48 12.75
CA GLY A 13 13.43 -7.47 12.61
C GLY A 13 13.93 -8.65 11.77
N ARG A 14 13.38 -9.85 12.01
CA ARG A 14 13.76 -11.06 11.24
C ARG A 14 13.42 -10.92 9.76
N GLU A 15 12.21 -10.44 9.44
CA GLU A 15 11.79 -10.22 8.07
C GLU A 15 12.62 -9.11 7.41
N LEU A 16 12.86 -8.00 8.10
CA LEU A 16 13.66 -6.89 7.60
C LEU A 16 15.09 -7.33 7.28
N LYS A 17 15.73 -8.03 8.21
CA LYS A 17 17.07 -8.62 8.00
C LYS A 17 17.05 -9.60 6.83
N ALA A 18 16.10 -10.53 6.79
CA ALA A 18 16.01 -11.50 5.70
C ALA A 18 15.91 -10.80 4.33
N GLN A 19 15.03 -9.80 4.18
CA GLN A 19 14.90 -9.07 2.92
C GLN A 19 16.17 -8.29 2.56
N ALA A 20 16.83 -7.66 3.54
CA ALA A 20 18.10 -6.99 3.32
C ALA A 20 19.16 -7.97 2.79
N LEU A 21 19.28 -9.15 3.41
CA LEU A 21 20.26 -10.17 3.01
C LEU A 21 19.96 -10.85 1.67
N TYR A 22 18.69 -11.12 1.37
CA TYR A 22 18.33 -11.83 0.13
C TYR A 22 18.34 -10.96 -1.12
N SER A 23 18.03 -9.67 -0.98
CA SER A 23 17.80 -8.79 -2.14
C SER A 23 18.81 -7.64 -2.22
N PHE A 24 18.96 -6.89 -1.12
CA PHE A 24 19.72 -5.65 -1.14
C PHE A 24 21.23 -5.89 -1.06
N VAL A 25 21.70 -6.62 -0.04
CA VAL A 25 23.14 -6.83 0.21
C VAL A 25 23.86 -7.42 -1.01
N PRO A 26 23.37 -8.48 -1.68
CA PRO A 26 24.03 -9.02 -2.86
C PRO A 26 24.09 -8.03 -4.03
N ALA A 27 23.01 -7.28 -4.25
CA ALA A 27 22.95 -6.27 -5.30
C ALA A 27 23.90 -5.09 -5.00
N ALA A 28 23.96 -4.67 -3.74
CA ALA A 28 24.81 -3.60 -3.26
C ALA A 28 26.30 -3.96 -3.39
N ARG A 29 26.72 -5.15 -2.94
CA ARG A 29 28.10 -5.63 -3.11
C ARG A 29 28.50 -5.67 -4.58
N LYS A 30 27.65 -6.24 -5.44
CA LYS A 30 27.89 -6.30 -6.89
C LYS A 30 28.01 -4.91 -7.52
N PHE A 31 27.30 -3.91 -7.00
CA PHE A 31 27.42 -2.53 -7.45
C PHE A 31 28.77 -1.92 -7.05
N LEU A 32 29.17 -2.10 -5.78
CA LEU A 32 30.43 -1.58 -5.23
C LEU A 32 31.69 -2.25 -5.80
N GLU A 33 31.57 -3.50 -6.26
CA GLU A 33 32.65 -4.23 -6.93
C GLU A 33 32.93 -3.76 -8.36
N LYS A 34 32.01 -3.01 -8.98
CA LYS A 34 32.27 -2.45 -10.31
C LYS A 34 33.30 -1.32 -10.20
N PRO A 35 34.35 -1.31 -11.04
CA PRO A 35 35.26 -0.17 -11.07
C PRO A 35 34.46 1.08 -11.44
N MET A 36 34.55 2.14 -10.64
CA MET A 36 33.92 3.45 -10.93
C MET A 36 34.63 4.20 -12.09
N ASN A 37 35.20 3.45 -13.03
CA ASN A 37 35.90 3.97 -14.20
C ASN A 37 35.02 3.78 -15.44
N SER A 38 34.11 4.72 -15.66
CA SER A 38 33.63 5.01 -17.02
C SER A 38 33.77 6.50 -17.29
N THR A 39 34.90 6.84 -17.87
CA THR A 39 35.17 8.05 -18.66
C THR A 39 34.07 8.31 -19.69
N GLU A 40 33.01 9.01 -19.33
CA GLU A 40 32.12 9.71 -20.28
C GLU A 40 31.81 11.17 -19.87
N GLY A 41 32.50 11.70 -18.85
CA GLY A 41 32.33 13.10 -18.38
C GLY A 41 33.53 14.03 -18.57
N LYS A 42 34.70 13.54 -19.01
CA LYS A 42 35.92 14.37 -19.10
C LYS A 42 35.94 15.40 -20.25
N ALA A 43 34.86 15.54 -21.03
CA ALA A 43 34.85 16.40 -22.23
C ALA A 43 34.37 17.86 -22.02
N SER A 44 34.24 18.39 -20.80
CA SER A 44 33.79 19.79 -20.62
C SER A 44 34.56 20.65 -19.62
N MET A 45 35.67 20.18 -19.06
CA MET A 45 36.56 20.99 -18.23
C MET A 45 38.02 20.83 -18.66
N GLU A 46 38.30 21.07 -19.94
CA GLU A 46 39.66 21.45 -20.37
C GLU A 46 39.64 22.89 -20.88
N SER A 47 39.62 23.81 -19.94
CA SER A 47 40.28 25.10 -20.13
C SER A 47 40.56 25.73 -18.78
N GLY A 48 41.80 25.58 -18.29
CA GLY A 48 42.33 26.49 -17.29
C GLY A 48 43.10 25.83 -16.15
N LYS A 49 44.40 25.66 -16.41
CA LYS A 49 45.52 25.67 -15.45
C LYS A 49 45.80 24.38 -14.67
N ALA A 50 47.05 23.96 -14.85
CA ALA A 50 47.79 23.02 -14.04
C ALA A 50 48.06 23.61 -12.66
N GLU A 51 47.48 22.98 -11.65
CA GLU A 51 47.89 22.80 -10.26
C GLU A 51 46.97 21.65 -9.76
N ASP A 52 47.44 20.81 -8.84
CA ASP A 52 46.68 19.75 -8.15
C ASP A 52 46.78 18.29 -8.68
N GLU A 53 48.00 17.77 -8.92
CA GLU A 53 48.26 16.31 -8.91
C GLU A 53 48.24 15.71 -7.48
N ALA A 54 48.27 16.55 -6.44
CA ALA A 54 48.18 16.12 -5.03
C ALA A 54 46.73 15.90 -4.57
N ASP A 55 45.76 16.66 -5.10
CA ASP A 55 44.35 16.54 -4.67
C ASP A 55 43.65 15.33 -5.30
N GLU A 56 44.06 14.87 -6.50
CA GLU A 56 43.49 13.65 -7.11
C GLU A 56 43.84 12.38 -6.32
N ALA A 57 45.03 12.31 -5.71
CA ALA A 57 45.45 11.15 -4.91
C ALA A 57 44.71 11.07 -3.56
N ASP A 58 44.48 12.23 -2.92
CA ASP A 58 43.74 12.32 -1.66
C ASP A 58 42.23 12.05 -1.86
N GLU A 59 41.64 12.44 -3.01
CA GLU A 59 40.26 12.10 -3.36
C GLU A 59 40.08 10.60 -3.69
N GLU A 60 41.06 9.97 -4.34
CA GLU A 60 41.02 8.54 -4.67
C GLU A 60 41.17 7.67 -3.40
N GLU A 61 42.02 8.08 -2.45
CA GLU A 61 42.19 7.41 -1.15
C GLU A 61 40.95 7.60 -0.25
N ALA A 62 40.33 8.78 -0.26
CA ALA A 62 39.07 9.05 0.43
C ALA A 62 37.89 8.22 -0.14
N GLY A 63 37.82 8.08 -1.47
CA GLY A 63 36.82 7.24 -2.15
C GLY A 63 36.97 5.75 -1.81
N ALA A 64 38.20 5.24 -1.79
CA ALA A 64 38.49 3.85 -1.42
C ALA A 64 38.17 3.57 0.06
N GLY A 65 38.47 4.51 0.96
CA GLY A 65 38.11 4.43 2.38
C GLY A 65 36.60 4.36 2.60
N PHE A 66 35.85 5.10 1.78
CA PHE A 66 34.38 5.12 1.84
C PHE A 66 33.74 3.81 1.39
N ILE A 67 34.16 3.28 0.24
CA ILE A 67 33.67 1.98 -0.26
C ILE A 67 33.95 0.88 0.77
N LYS A 68 35.12 0.90 1.40
CA LYS A 68 35.48 -0.01 2.48
C LYS A 68 34.54 0.11 3.69
N GLN A 69 34.11 1.32 4.03
CA GLN A 69 33.13 1.53 5.10
C GLN A 69 31.76 0.94 4.73
N LEU A 70 31.29 1.14 3.51
CA LEU A 70 30.04 0.52 3.04
C LEU A 70 30.07 -1.01 3.12
N PHE A 71 31.19 -1.64 2.75
CA PHE A 71 31.34 -3.10 2.94
C PHE A 71 31.24 -3.50 4.41
N LYS A 72 31.81 -2.72 5.34
CA LYS A 72 31.66 -2.97 6.78
C LYS A 72 30.22 -2.82 7.25
N ASP A 73 29.49 -1.83 6.73
CA ASP A 73 28.08 -1.60 7.09
C ASP A 73 27.20 -2.75 6.59
N LEU A 74 27.49 -3.29 5.40
CA LEU A 74 26.84 -4.50 4.86
C LEU A 74 27.14 -5.73 5.75
N ASP A 75 28.41 -5.91 6.15
CA ASP A 75 28.81 -6.99 7.07
C ASP A 75 28.14 -6.85 8.45
N ALA A 76 27.90 -5.62 8.92
CA ALA A 76 27.24 -5.38 10.19
C ALA A 76 25.80 -5.91 10.18
N ILE A 77 25.04 -5.64 9.11
CA ILE A 77 23.66 -6.16 8.94
C ILE A 77 23.62 -7.69 8.95
N GLU A 78 24.62 -8.35 8.34
CA GLU A 78 24.75 -9.80 8.37
C GLU A 78 24.93 -10.36 9.79
N LYS A 79 25.65 -9.63 10.66
CA LYS A 79 26.00 -10.06 12.02
C LYS A 79 24.91 -9.81 13.05
N VAL A 80 24.12 -8.75 12.91
CA VAL A 80 23.05 -8.40 13.87
C VAL A 80 22.06 -9.54 14.06
N GLU A 81 21.71 -9.91 15.29
CA GLU A 81 20.64 -10.90 15.50
C GLU A 81 19.31 -10.34 14.97
N GLY A 82 18.61 -11.09 14.11
CA GLY A 82 17.38 -10.59 13.48
C GLY A 82 16.26 -10.27 14.47
N THR A 83 16.35 -10.73 15.71
CA THR A 83 15.39 -10.40 16.78
C THR A 83 15.71 -9.10 17.51
N ASP A 84 16.93 -8.57 17.40
CA ASP A 84 17.30 -7.26 17.94
C ASP A 84 16.98 -6.18 16.91
N MET A 85 15.78 -5.64 17.01
CA MET A 85 15.32 -4.58 16.12
C MET A 85 16.19 -3.31 16.27
N GLN A 86 16.60 -2.95 17.48
CA GLN A 86 17.33 -1.70 17.70
C GLN A 86 18.71 -1.72 17.06
N GLU A 87 19.45 -2.82 17.24
CA GLU A 87 20.75 -2.99 16.61
C GLU A 87 20.62 -3.04 15.07
N LEU A 88 19.56 -3.68 14.57
CA LEU A 88 19.30 -3.74 13.12
C LEU A 88 19.00 -2.35 12.54
N LEU A 89 18.18 -1.55 13.22
CA LEU A 89 17.84 -0.19 12.80
C LEU A 89 19.09 0.72 12.77
N LYS A 90 20.00 0.57 13.75
CA LYS A 90 21.30 1.28 13.76
C LYS A 90 22.20 0.86 12.60
N ALA A 91 22.29 -0.43 12.31
CA ALA A 91 23.09 -0.93 11.18
C ALA A 91 22.55 -0.39 9.84
N LEU A 92 21.22 -0.35 9.69
CA LEU A 92 20.56 0.21 8.51
C LEU A 92 20.75 1.72 8.38
N GLU A 93 20.74 2.45 9.50
CA GLU A 93 21.00 3.89 9.52
C GLU A 93 22.38 4.22 8.93
N SER A 94 23.43 3.58 9.42
CA SER A 94 24.80 3.75 8.90
C SER A 94 24.88 3.43 7.41
N LEU A 95 24.28 2.31 6.99
CA LEU A 95 24.24 1.91 5.59
C LEU A 95 23.52 2.96 4.72
N PHE A 96 22.37 3.47 5.14
CA PHE A 96 21.60 4.44 4.37
C PHE A 96 22.33 5.78 4.25
N ALA A 97 22.97 6.23 5.33
CA ALA A 97 23.80 7.43 5.31
C ALA A 97 24.96 7.28 4.32
N GLY A 98 25.67 6.14 4.38
CA GLY A 98 26.73 5.83 3.45
C GLY A 98 26.25 5.77 1.99
N TRP A 99 25.16 5.05 1.75
CA TRP A 99 24.63 4.89 0.40
C TRP A 99 24.14 6.19 -0.21
N THR A 100 23.54 7.06 0.60
CA THR A 100 23.09 8.39 0.17
C THR A 100 24.26 9.26 -0.27
N TRP A 101 25.38 9.21 0.47
CA TRP A 101 26.58 9.94 0.08
C TRP A 101 27.16 9.39 -1.23
N LEU A 102 27.26 8.08 -1.38
CA LEU A 102 27.69 7.45 -2.63
C LEU A 102 26.81 7.87 -3.82
N ALA A 103 25.50 7.89 -3.63
CA ALA A 103 24.56 8.28 -4.67
C ALA A 103 24.71 9.75 -5.13
N ARG A 104 25.36 10.62 -4.33
CA ARG A 104 25.69 12.00 -4.72
C ARG A 104 26.95 12.09 -5.59
N LEU A 105 27.86 11.13 -5.46
CA LEU A 105 29.11 11.08 -6.24
C LEU A 105 28.94 10.39 -7.59
N VAL A 106 27.98 9.47 -7.68
CA VAL A 106 27.73 8.71 -8.91
C VAL A 106 26.87 9.56 -9.87
N PRO A 107 27.12 9.54 -11.20
CA PRO A 107 26.31 10.26 -12.18
C PRO A 107 24.79 9.99 -12.03
N ARG A 108 23.99 11.03 -12.29
CA ARG A 108 22.52 10.94 -12.19
C ARG A 108 21.98 9.76 -13.00
N GLY A 109 21.20 8.90 -12.34
CA GLY A 109 20.59 7.71 -12.95
C GLY A 109 21.38 6.40 -12.75
N GLN A 110 22.60 6.45 -12.22
CA GLN A 110 23.39 5.26 -11.89
C GLN A 110 23.36 4.92 -10.38
N GLY A 111 23.15 5.91 -9.50
CA GLY A 111 22.91 5.71 -8.07
C GLY A 111 21.42 5.79 -7.71
N GLY A 112 20.87 4.71 -7.13
CA GLY A 112 19.54 4.72 -6.54
C GLY A 112 19.57 5.26 -5.12
N TYR A 113 18.63 6.13 -4.77
CA TYR A 113 18.47 6.61 -3.39
C TYR A 113 17.86 5.50 -2.51
N PRO A 114 18.40 5.24 -1.29
CA PRO A 114 17.90 4.17 -0.44
C PRO A 114 16.39 4.30 -0.21
N THR A 115 15.66 3.19 -0.36
CA THR A 115 14.21 3.17 -0.18
C THR A 115 13.78 1.91 0.56
N LEU A 116 13.17 2.11 1.73
CA LEU A 116 12.55 1.05 2.52
C LEU A 116 11.07 0.93 2.18
N ILE A 117 10.64 -0.25 1.72
CA ILE A 117 9.23 -0.56 1.44
C ILE A 117 8.71 -1.56 2.47
N ILE A 118 7.70 -1.14 3.24
CA ILE A 118 7.00 -1.97 4.22
C ILE A 118 5.62 -2.28 3.65
N ASP A 119 5.46 -3.51 3.16
CA ASP A 119 4.19 -4.02 2.66
C ASP A 119 3.31 -4.53 3.80
N GLU A 120 1.99 -4.39 3.65
CA GLU A 120 1.00 -4.62 4.73
C GLU A 120 1.37 -3.90 6.04
N ALA A 121 1.78 -2.63 5.93
CA ALA A 121 2.20 -1.81 7.07
C ALA A 121 1.08 -1.59 8.11
N ASN A 122 -0.19 -1.85 7.75
CA ASN A 122 -1.30 -1.93 8.70
C ASN A 122 -1.09 -2.94 9.81
N ARG A 123 -0.15 -3.89 9.70
CA ARG A 123 0.19 -4.78 10.82
C ARG A 123 0.94 -4.09 11.95
N LEU A 124 1.57 -2.94 11.72
CA LEU A 124 2.13 -2.11 12.80
C LEU A 124 1.05 -1.66 13.78
N HIS A 125 -0.20 -1.61 13.32
CA HIS A 125 -1.34 -1.40 14.18
C HIS A 125 -1.46 -2.49 15.25
N GLU A 126 -1.20 -3.76 14.92
CA GLU A 126 -1.25 -4.88 15.88
C GLU A 126 -0.27 -4.66 17.05
N TRP A 127 0.82 -3.92 16.84
CA TRP A 127 1.79 -3.59 17.91
C TRP A 127 1.26 -2.54 18.86
N SER A 128 0.51 -1.55 18.34
CA SER A 128 -0.18 -0.56 19.18
C SER A 128 -1.27 -1.19 20.07
N LEU A 129 -1.57 -2.47 19.86
CA LEU A 129 -2.51 -3.24 20.66
C LEU A 129 -1.83 -4.06 21.78
N SER A 130 -0.51 -4.08 21.88
CA SER A 130 0.22 -4.83 22.89
C SER A 130 1.11 -3.89 23.69
N GLU A 131 0.89 -3.78 25.00
CA GLU A 131 1.75 -2.97 25.89
C GLU A 131 3.22 -3.36 25.75
N SER A 132 3.51 -4.65 25.58
CA SER A 132 4.88 -5.15 25.40
C SER A 132 5.55 -4.73 24.09
N GLU A 133 4.79 -4.30 23.08
CA GLU A 133 5.30 -3.88 21.77
C GLU A 133 5.19 -2.37 21.55
N GLU A 134 4.53 -1.64 22.45
CA GLU A 134 4.31 -0.20 22.32
C GLU A 134 5.64 0.58 22.30
N GLU A 135 6.59 0.22 23.17
CA GLU A 135 7.92 0.83 23.18
C GLU A 135 8.71 0.56 21.88
N ASN A 136 8.59 -0.65 21.33
CA ASN A 136 9.20 -1.00 20.04
C ASN A 136 8.57 -0.20 18.91
N LEU A 137 7.25 -0.05 18.91
CA LEU A 137 6.53 0.73 17.93
C LEU A 137 6.96 2.21 17.99
N MET A 138 7.06 2.80 19.19
CA MET A 138 7.55 4.17 19.36
C MET A 138 9.00 4.32 18.86
N THR A 139 9.85 3.34 19.15
CA THR A 139 11.24 3.30 18.66
C THR A 139 11.29 3.28 17.13
N LEU A 140 10.50 2.41 16.50
CA LEU A 140 10.43 2.34 15.05
C LEU A 140 9.89 3.66 14.45
N GLN A 141 8.85 4.25 15.03
CA GLN A 141 8.29 5.53 14.57
C GLN A 141 9.32 6.66 14.63
N ALA A 142 10.02 6.80 15.76
CA ALA A 142 11.06 7.80 15.94
C ALA A 142 12.19 7.59 14.92
N TRP A 143 12.63 6.35 14.72
CA TRP A 143 13.63 6.01 13.73
C TRP A 143 13.19 6.36 12.30
N LEU A 144 11.97 6.00 11.89
CA LEU A 144 11.44 6.33 10.56
C LEU A 144 11.42 7.84 10.30
N ILE A 145 11.01 8.64 11.28
CA ILE A 145 11.03 10.11 11.17
C ILE A 145 12.46 10.63 11.08
N MET A 146 13.37 10.08 11.88
CA MET A 146 14.77 10.49 11.90
C MET A 146 15.45 10.23 10.55
N VAL A 147 15.38 9.01 10.01
CA VAL A 147 16.06 8.66 8.75
C VAL A 147 15.44 9.34 7.52
N THR A 148 14.14 9.66 7.53
CA THR A 148 13.45 10.28 6.39
C THR A 148 13.41 11.81 6.44
N LYS A 149 13.12 12.42 7.59
CA LYS A 149 12.86 13.86 7.71
C LYS A 149 14.01 14.64 8.31
N GLN A 150 14.72 14.07 9.27
CA GLN A 150 15.79 14.77 9.98
C GLN A 150 17.12 14.61 9.24
N MET A 151 17.49 13.37 8.92
CA MET A 151 18.74 13.06 8.21
C MET A 151 18.58 13.12 6.69
N GLY A 152 17.40 12.78 6.17
CA GLY A 152 17.17 12.72 4.73
C GLY A 152 18.12 11.75 4.04
N VAL A 153 18.23 10.52 4.57
CA VAL A 153 19.13 9.46 4.07
C VAL A 153 18.39 8.26 3.46
N THR A 154 17.06 8.24 3.53
CA THR A 154 16.26 7.17 2.94
C THR A 154 14.83 7.63 2.68
N ASN A 155 14.18 7.00 1.70
CA ASN A 155 12.75 7.07 1.52
C ASN A 155 12.08 5.91 2.26
N VAL A 156 10.89 6.14 2.82
CA VAL A 156 10.06 5.06 3.39
C VAL A 156 8.71 5.08 2.69
N ILE A 157 8.29 3.90 2.21
CA ILE A 157 6.97 3.67 1.63
C ILE A 157 6.26 2.64 2.50
N LEU A 158 5.14 3.07 3.08
CA LEU A 158 4.22 2.20 3.84
C LEU A 158 3.05 1.83 2.93
N CYS A 159 2.95 0.56 2.55
CA CYS A 159 1.85 0.07 1.72
C CYS A 159 0.80 -0.62 2.59
N SER A 160 -0.48 -0.39 2.29
CA SER A 160 -1.58 -1.12 2.92
C SER A 160 -2.75 -1.26 1.97
N SER A 161 -3.48 -2.35 2.10
CA SER A 161 -4.76 -2.59 1.43
C SER A 161 -5.96 -2.09 2.24
N GLU A 162 -5.71 -1.49 3.42
CA GLU A 162 -6.72 -1.17 4.42
C GLU A 162 -6.85 0.35 4.62
N ASP A 163 -8.01 0.92 4.31
CA ASP A 163 -8.15 2.38 4.31
C ASP A 163 -8.09 3.01 5.70
N PHE A 164 -8.44 2.23 6.74
CA PHE A 164 -8.28 2.67 8.13
C PHE A 164 -6.81 2.85 8.54
N PHE A 165 -5.86 2.31 7.77
CA PHE A 165 -4.45 2.43 8.10
C PHE A 165 -3.97 3.88 8.02
N LYS A 166 -4.42 4.65 7.04
CA LYS A 166 -4.07 6.07 6.91
C LYS A 166 -4.38 6.85 8.18
N PHE A 167 -5.57 6.61 8.68
CA PHE A 167 -6.14 7.11 9.91
C PHE A 167 -5.24 6.80 11.12
N TRP A 168 -4.74 5.57 11.21
CA TRP A 168 -3.73 5.19 12.20
C TRP A 168 -2.39 5.92 11.97
N VAL A 169 -1.92 6.01 10.72
CA VAL A 169 -0.69 6.73 10.36
C VAL A 169 -0.77 8.20 10.77
N GLU A 170 -1.88 8.87 10.51
CA GLU A 170 -2.11 10.28 10.85
C GLU A 170 -1.99 10.53 12.36
N ALA A 171 -2.55 9.62 13.17
CA ALA A 171 -2.48 9.72 14.63
C ALA A 171 -1.08 9.48 15.21
N HIS A 172 -0.25 8.65 14.56
CA HIS A 172 1.07 8.28 15.08
C HIS A 172 2.21 9.14 14.52
N PHE A 173 2.13 9.52 13.24
CA PHE A 173 3.16 10.30 12.57
C PHE A 173 2.80 11.79 12.45
N GLY A 174 1.50 12.13 12.52
CA GLY A 174 1.00 13.48 12.24
C GLY A 174 0.81 13.72 10.74
N LYS A 175 -0.25 14.47 10.41
CA LYS A 175 -0.69 14.72 9.03
C LYS A 175 0.38 15.29 8.11
N ASP A 176 1.24 16.18 8.62
CA ASP A 176 2.23 16.89 7.81
C ASP A 176 3.53 16.12 7.57
N ARG A 177 3.63 14.87 8.08
CA ARG A 177 4.86 14.06 8.02
C ARG A 177 4.85 12.97 6.94
N TYR A 178 3.75 12.79 6.22
CA TYR A 178 3.64 11.78 5.17
C TYR A 178 2.87 12.32 3.95
N MET A 179 2.95 11.58 2.85
CA MET A 179 2.16 11.81 1.65
C MET A 179 1.38 10.54 1.32
N VAL A 180 0.18 10.70 0.75
CA VAL A 180 -0.69 9.57 0.36
C VAL A 180 -0.65 9.40 -1.15
N GLY A 181 -0.19 8.25 -1.61
CA GLY A 181 -0.40 7.75 -2.97
C GLY A 181 -1.52 6.72 -2.99
N VAL A 182 -2.40 6.78 -3.99
CA VAL A 182 -3.50 5.80 -4.13
C VAL A 182 -3.34 5.02 -5.43
N VAL A 183 -3.34 3.70 -5.30
CA VAL A 183 -3.39 2.78 -6.45
C VAL A 183 -4.84 2.38 -6.67
N GLY A 184 -5.49 3.06 -7.62
CA GLY A 184 -6.87 2.82 -8.03
C GLY A 184 -7.04 1.60 -8.95
N ASP A 185 -8.29 1.33 -9.32
CA ASP A 185 -8.61 0.32 -10.35
C ASP A 185 -8.09 0.79 -11.73
N LEU A 186 -7.95 -0.13 -12.69
CA LEU A 186 -7.59 0.22 -14.06
C LEU A 186 -8.74 0.98 -14.76
N THR A 187 -8.41 1.88 -15.68
CA THR A 187 -9.41 2.43 -16.62
C THR A 187 -9.96 1.33 -17.53
N GLU A 188 -11.06 1.57 -18.26
CA GLU A 188 -11.63 0.58 -19.18
C GLU A 188 -10.61 0.12 -20.24
N GLU A 189 -9.89 1.06 -20.84
CA GLU A 189 -8.89 0.78 -21.86
C GLU A 189 -7.72 -0.05 -21.28
N GLU A 190 -7.18 0.34 -20.13
CA GLU A 190 -6.11 -0.40 -19.45
C GLU A 190 -6.58 -1.79 -19.02
N SER A 191 -7.84 -1.90 -18.55
CA SER A 191 -8.46 -3.15 -18.15
C SER A 191 -8.56 -4.11 -19.31
N PHE A 192 -9.00 -3.64 -20.48
CA PHE A 192 -9.13 -4.48 -21.67
C PHE A 192 -7.75 -4.96 -22.17
N LYS A 193 -6.75 -4.06 -22.23
CA LYS A 193 -5.38 -4.42 -22.60
C LYS A 193 -4.80 -5.47 -21.65
N PHE A 194 -4.95 -5.25 -20.33
CA PHE A 194 -4.50 -6.20 -19.31
C PHE A 194 -5.23 -7.55 -19.42
N PHE A 195 -6.54 -7.53 -19.65
CA PHE A 195 -7.36 -8.73 -19.78
C PHE A 195 -6.98 -9.57 -21.01
N LYS A 196 -6.77 -8.92 -22.16
CA LYS A 196 -6.25 -9.55 -23.36
C LYS A 196 -4.87 -10.18 -23.15
N TRP A 197 -3.96 -9.48 -22.50
CA TRP A 197 -2.64 -10.00 -22.18
C TRP A 197 -2.71 -11.29 -21.34
N LEU A 198 -3.59 -11.33 -20.33
CA LEU A 198 -3.82 -12.53 -19.51
C LEU A 198 -4.36 -13.71 -20.33
N LEU A 199 -5.16 -13.44 -21.36
CA LEU A 199 -5.72 -14.43 -22.28
C LEU A 199 -4.78 -14.75 -23.46
N LYS A 200 -3.55 -14.24 -23.46
CA LYS A 200 -2.57 -14.38 -24.57
C LYS A 200 -3.13 -13.90 -25.90
N ASP A 201 -3.74 -12.72 -25.87
CA ASP A 201 -4.34 -12.03 -27.02
C ASP A 201 -5.48 -12.75 -27.73
N ARG A 202 -6.05 -13.79 -27.13
CA ARG A 202 -7.28 -14.43 -27.61
C ARG A 202 -8.42 -13.42 -27.68
N ASP A 203 -9.28 -13.59 -28.68
CA ASP A 203 -10.46 -12.77 -28.86
C ASP A 203 -11.49 -13.03 -27.74
N VAL A 204 -12.08 -11.94 -27.27
CA VAL A 204 -13.16 -11.94 -26.30
C VAL A 204 -14.34 -11.24 -26.96
N PRO A 205 -15.51 -11.88 -27.05
CA PRO A 205 -16.69 -11.24 -27.63
C PRO A 205 -16.97 -9.90 -26.93
N PRO A 206 -17.20 -8.80 -27.67
CA PRO A 206 -17.37 -7.47 -27.09
C PRO A 206 -18.51 -7.38 -26.06
N GLY A 207 -19.60 -8.14 -26.26
CA GLY A 207 -20.70 -8.22 -25.31
C GLY A 207 -20.26 -8.81 -23.96
N ILE A 208 -19.52 -9.92 -24.00
CA ILE A 208 -18.99 -10.57 -22.79
C ILE A 208 -18.02 -9.65 -22.06
N TRP A 209 -17.11 -8.99 -22.79
CA TRP A 209 -16.18 -8.03 -22.21
C TRP A 209 -16.93 -6.90 -21.49
N LYS A 210 -17.91 -6.30 -22.15
CA LYS A 210 -18.71 -5.22 -21.58
C LYS A 210 -19.38 -5.65 -20.28
N GLU A 211 -20.00 -6.82 -20.25
CA GLU A 211 -20.61 -7.35 -19.01
C GLU A 211 -19.58 -7.56 -17.89
N ILE A 212 -18.41 -8.11 -18.22
CA ILE A 212 -17.31 -8.33 -17.26
C ILE A 212 -16.86 -6.99 -16.67
N TYR A 213 -16.60 -5.99 -17.52
CA TYR A 213 -16.13 -4.68 -17.09
C TYR A 213 -17.21 -3.93 -16.30
N ASP A 214 -18.46 -3.95 -16.74
CA ASP A 214 -19.56 -3.31 -16.03
C ASP A 214 -19.74 -3.88 -14.60
N TYR A 215 -19.52 -5.18 -14.43
CA TYR A 215 -19.66 -5.86 -13.16
C TYR A 215 -18.42 -5.77 -12.24
N PHE A 216 -17.21 -5.97 -12.77
CA PHE A 216 -15.98 -5.99 -11.97
C PHE A 216 -15.22 -4.68 -11.95
N GLY A 217 -15.44 -3.79 -12.91
CA GLY A 217 -14.58 -2.63 -13.16
C GLY A 217 -13.16 -3.05 -13.52
N GLY A 218 -12.19 -2.17 -13.25
CA GLY A 218 -10.77 -2.40 -13.57
C GLY A 218 -9.96 -3.12 -12.51
N ARG A 219 -10.59 -3.88 -11.62
CA ARG A 219 -9.89 -4.54 -10.52
C ARG A 219 -9.02 -5.69 -11.01
N ILE A 220 -7.70 -5.51 -10.93
CA ILE A 220 -6.67 -6.43 -11.44
C ILE A 220 -6.92 -7.89 -11.00
N ASN A 221 -7.11 -8.14 -9.71
CA ASN A 221 -7.29 -9.51 -9.20
C ASN A 221 -8.60 -10.17 -9.68
N SER A 222 -9.68 -9.38 -9.83
CA SER A 222 -10.95 -9.88 -10.36
C SER A 222 -10.82 -10.23 -11.84
N LEU A 223 -10.20 -9.35 -12.62
CA LEU A 223 -9.91 -9.57 -14.04
C LEU A 223 -8.99 -10.79 -14.24
N LYS A 224 -7.94 -10.93 -13.43
CA LYS A 224 -7.08 -12.12 -13.44
C LYS A 224 -7.84 -13.40 -13.13
N HIS A 225 -8.74 -13.36 -12.15
CA HIS A 225 -9.53 -14.52 -11.78
C HIS A 225 -10.44 -14.97 -12.92
N ILE A 226 -11.17 -14.05 -13.55
CA ILE A 226 -12.08 -14.39 -14.64
C ILE A 226 -11.34 -14.76 -15.93
N ALA A 227 -10.23 -14.08 -16.26
CA ALA A 227 -9.37 -14.46 -17.39
C ALA A 227 -8.88 -15.90 -17.26
N ARG A 228 -8.45 -16.31 -16.05
CA ARG A 228 -8.02 -17.69 -15.79
C ARG A 228 -9.15 -18.70 -15.96
N GLN A 229 -10.41 -18.32 -15.75
CA GLN A 229 -11.52 -19.24 -16.02
C GLN A 229 -11.80 -19.33 -17.52
N LEU A 230 -11.85 -18.20 -18.22
CA LEU A 230 -12.09 -18.15 -19.67
C LEU A 230 -10.95 -18.76 -20.50
N SER A 231 -9.73 -18.81 -19.96
CA SER A 231 -8.60 -19.43 -20.65
C SER A 231 -8.80 -20.93 -20.95
N TRP A 232 -9.70 -21.61 -20.24
CA TRP A 232 -10.02 -23.02 -20.45
C TRP A 232 -11.09 -23.25 -21.53
N CYS A 233 -11.84 -22.22 -21.92
CA CYS A 233 -12.86 -22.32 -22.97
C CYS A 233 -12.19 -22.53 -24.34
N ARG A 234 -12.89 -23.13 -25.30
CA ARG A 234 -12.37 -23.48 -26.65
C ARG A 234 -12.52 -22.38 -27.70
N ASN A 235 -12.61 -21.10 -27.30
CA ASN A 235 -13.01 -19.96 -28.17
C ASN A 235 -14.46 -20.05 -28.68
N ASP A 236 -15.32 -20.82 -27.99
CA ASP A 236 -16.76 -20.80 -28.23
C ASP A 236 -17.41 -19.70 -27.38
N GLU A 237 -18.19 -18.83 -28.02
CA GLU A 237 -18.86 -17.70 -27.35
C GLU A 237 -19.87 -18.18 -26.31
N ALA A 238 -20.62 -19.25 -26.60
CA ALA A 238 -21.59 -19.80 -25.66
C ALA A 238 -20.91 -20.41 -24.42
N GLU A 239 -19.80 -21.13 -24.60
CA GLU A 239 -18.98 -21.63 -23.49
C GLU A 239 -18.38 -20.51 -22.64
N MET A 240 -17.87 -19.45 -23.27
CA MET A 240 -17.36 -18.27 -22.56
C MET A 240 -18.46 -17.57 -21.78
N GLN A 241 -19.63 -17.38 -22.39
CA GLN A 241 -20.79 -16.77 -21.74
C GLN A 241 -21.25 -17.61 -20.54
N ALA A 242 -21.37 -18.93 -20.69
CA ALA A 242 -21.74 -19.81 -19.58
C ALA A 242 -20.72 -19.78 -18.42
N THR A 243 -19.43 -19.73 -18.76
CA THR A 243 -18.34 -19.60 -17.77
C THR A 243 -18.40 -18.28 -17.04
N TRP A 244 -18.61 -17.19 -17.78
CA TRP A 244 -18.82 -15.85 -17.23
C TRP A 244 -20.02 -15.80 -16.29
N GLU A 245 -21.18 -16.28 -16.72
CA GLU A 245 -22.40 -16.28 -15.91
C GLU A 245 -22.24 -17.04 -14.60
N LYS A 246 -21.56 -18.20 -14.64
CA LYS A 246 -21.27 -18.98 -13.44
C LYS A 246 -20.40 -18.20 -12.45
N ALA A 247 -19.34 -17.55 -12.94
CA ALA A 247 -18.46 -16.72 -12.12
C ALA A 247 -19.21 -15.51 -11.53
N ARG A 248 -20.03 -14.84 -12.34
CA ARG A 248 -20.85 -13.70 -11.93
C ARG A 248 -21.81 -14.08 -10.81
N ARG A 249 -22.56 -15.18 -10.96
CA ARG A 249 -23.50 -15.68 -9.93
C ARG A 249 -22.80 -16.00 -8.61
N PHE A 250 -21.65 -16.66 -8.67
CA PHE A 250 -20.85 -16.96 -7.47
C PHE A 250 -20.42 -15.68 -6.76
N MET A 251 -19.88 -14.71 -7.51
CA MET A 251 -19.43 -13.44 -6.95
C MET A 251 -20.58 -12.59 -6.42
N GLN A 252 -21.74 -12.60 -7.10
CA GLN A 252 -22.94 -11.92 -6.64
C GLN A 252 -23.42 -12.47 -5.29
N ALA A 253 -23.53 -13.80 -5.16
CA ALA A 253 -23.92 -14.43 -3.91
C ALA A 253 -22.93 -14.11 -2.77
N LYS A 254 -21.63 -14.17 -3.06
CA LYS A 254 -20.59 -13.82 -2.08
C LYS A 254 -20.67 -12.35 -1.64
N SER A 255 -20.73 -11.42 -2.60
CA SER A 255 -20.79 -9.99 -2.29
C SER A 255 -22.09 -9.62 -1.58
N TRP A 256 -23.22 -10.21 -1.96
CA TRP A 256 -24.49 -10.04 -1.24
C TRP A 256 -24.36 -10.50 0.21
N ALA A 257 -23.83 -11.70 0.44
CA ALA A 257 -23.67 -12.24 1.80
C ALA A 257 -22.72 -11.39 2.67
N GLU A 258 -21.69 -10.78 2.08
CA GLU A 258 -20.82 -9.84 2.80
C GLU A 258 -21.53 -8.53 3.15
N ILE A 259 -22.25 -7.92 2.21
CA ILE A 259 -22.96 -6.65 2.44
C ILE A 259 -24.16 -6.84 3.38
N ALA A 260 -24.89 -7.94 3.27
CA ALA A 260 -26.04 -8.25 4.11
C ALA A 260 -25.69 -8.33 5.61
N LYS A 261 -24.44 -8.68 5.96
CA LYS A 261 -23.97 -8.64 7.36
C LYS A 261 -24.05 -7.26 7.99
N GLY A 262 -23.98 -6.19 7.19
CA GLY A 262 -24.11 -4.82 7.70
C GLY A 262 -25.51 -4.52 8.25
N MET A 263 -26.51 -5.33 7.91
CA MET A 263 -27.86 -5.25 8.45
C MET A 263 -27.99 -5.86 9.86
N GLN A 264 -26.98 -6.60 10.32
CA GLN A 264 -26.94 -7.27 11.62
C GLN A 264 -25.57 -7.02 12.28
N PRO A 265 -25.23 -5.75 12.59
CA PRO A 265 -23.94 -5.37 13.17
C PRO A 265 -23.57 -6.17 14.42
N GLU A 266 -24.55 -6.50 15.26
CA GLU A 266 -24.39 -7.30 16.48
C GLU A 266 -23.89 -8.73 16.24
N ASN A 267 -24.12 -9.28 15.05
CA ASN A 267 -23.68 -10.62 14.67
C ASN A 267 -22.30 -10.64 14.01
N LEU A 268 -21.68 -9.47 13.82
CA LEU A 268 -20.32 -9.41 13.30
C LEU A 268 -19.35 -9.95 14.37
N PRO A 269 -18.44 -10.87 13.99
CA PRO A 269 -17.53 -11.48 14.95
C PRO A 269 -16.66 -10.41 15.61
N GLN A 270 -16.67 -10.37 16.95
CA GLN A 270 -15.83 -9.49 17.79
C GLN A 270 -14.32 -9.60 17.49
N LYS A 271 -13.89 -10.69 16.83
CA LYS A 271 -12.50 -10.92 16.43
C LYS A 271 -11.99 -9.93 15.37
N TRP A 272 -12.85 -9.05 14.84
CA TRP A 272 -12.42 -7.89 14.07
C TRP A 272 -12.06 -6.73 15.02
N THR A 273 -10.99 -6.90 15.79
CA THR A 273 -10.45 -5.87 16.69
C THR A 273 -9.71 -4.81 15.87
N ARG A 274 -10.34 -3.66 15.63
CA ARG A 274 -9.66 -2.44 15.18
C ARG A 274 -10.14 -1.29 16.09
N PRO A 275 -9.28 -0.41 16.61
CA PRO A 275 -9.68 0.75 17.41
C PRO A 275 -10.29 1.85 16.54
N VAL A 276 -11.23 2.56 17.16
CA VAL A 276 -11.81 3.80 16.66
C VAL A 276 -10.77 4.91 16.70
N LEU A 277 -10.80 5.82 15.72
CA LEU A 277 -10.12 7.09 15.81
C LEU A 277 -10.99 8.20 16.36
N GLY A 278 -10.51 8.76 17.47
CA GLY A 278 -10.87 10.08 17.96
C GLY A 278 -11.24 10.08 19.44
N ILE A 279 -10.35 10.63 20.27
CA ILE A 279 -10.46 11.18 21.66
C ILE A 279 -9.44 10.53 22.63
N PRO A 280 -8.78 11.32 23.52
CA PRO A 280 -7.45 11.03 24.06
C PRO A 280 -7.45 10.16 25.31
N PHE A 281 -6.34 9.43 25.51
CA PHE A 281 -5.81 8.91 26.77
C PHE A 281 -6.83 8.38 27.81
N ALA A 282 -7.08 7.06 27.79
CA ALA A 282 -7.43 6.27 28.97
C ALA A 282 -7.26 4.77 28.69
N GLU A 283 -7.01 4.00 29.74
CA GLU A 283 -6.56 2.59 29.81
C GLU A 283 -7.57 1.52 29.34
N ASP A 284 -8.67 1.91 28.68
CA ASP A 284 -9.71 0.98 28.17
C ASP A 284 -9.42 0.43 26.76
N ARG A 285 -8.20 0.61 26.26
CA ARG A 285 -7.80 0.10 24.94
C ARG A 285 -7.87 -1.44 25.00
N LEU A 286 -8.62 -2.04 24.05
CA LEU A 286 -8.51 -3.44 23.55
C LEU A 286 -9.72 -4.38 23.68
N LYS A 287 -10.89 -3.92 24.12
CA LYS A 287 -12.12 -4.69 23.81
C LYS A 287 -12.57 -4.36 22.39
N GLY A 288 -12.70 -5.39 21.56
CA GLY A 288 -13.10 -5.28 20.16
C GLY A 288 -14.20 -4.25 19.98
N VAL A 289 -13.97 -3.28 19.11
CA VAL A 289 -14.92 -2.19 18.90
C VAL A 289 -16.12 -2.79 18.20
N SER A 290 -17.17 -3.05 18.97
CA SER A 290 -18.47 -3.40 18.43
C SER A 290 -18.82 -2.41 17.31
N PRO A 291 -19.32 -2.88 16.16
CA PRO A 291 -19.91 -2.03 15.14
C PRO A 291 -20.77 -0.93 15.75
N LEU A 292 -20.50 0.32 15.36
CA LEU A 292 -21.15 1.50 15.96
C LEU A 292 -22.35 2.01 15.15
N TRP A 293 -22.62 1.39 14.01
CA TRP A 293 -23.76 1.71 13.17
C TRP A 293 -24.98 0.88 13.56
N THR A 294 -26.15 1.45 13.33
CA THR A 294 -27.43 0.74 13.41
C THR A 294 -27.85 0.21 12.03
N PRO A 295 -28.73 -0.81 11.95
CA PRO A 295 -29.28 -1.27 10.68
C PRO A 295 -29.93 -0.16 9.84
N ASP A 296 -30.61 0.79 10.48
CA ASP A 296 -31.26 1.92 9.79
C ASP A 296 -30.24 2.91 9.22
N GLU A 297 -29.16 3.22 9.96
CA GLU A 297 -28.05 4.00 9.42
C GLU A 297 -27.39 3.30 8.23
N PHE A 298 -27.22 1.98 8.31
CA PHE A 298 -26.67 1.20 7.19
C PHE A 298 -27.59 1.25 5.97
N LYS A 299 -28.91 1.06 6.13
CA LYS A 299 -29.89 1.21 5.04
C LYS A 299 -29.83 2.59 4.39
N LEU A 300 -29.77 3.64 5.21
CA LEU A 300 -29.73 5.03 4.72
C LEU A 300 -28.44 5.31 3.95
N LEU A 301 -27.31 4.80 4.43
CA LEU A 301 -26.04 4.82 3.71
C LEU A 301 -26.13 4.08 2.37
N LEU A 302 -26.66 2.84 2.36
CA LEU A 302 -26.81 2.05 1.14
C LEU A 302 -27.60 2.83 0.11
N LYS A 303 -28.75 3.39 0.50
CA LYS A 303 -29.57 4.24 -0.37
C LYS A 303 -28.75 5.42 -0.92
N ARG A 304 -28.06 6.16 -0.05
CA ARG A 304 -27.28 7.33 -0.47
C ARG A 304 -26.17 6.99 -1.45
N LEU A 305 -25.47 5.87 -1.25
CA LEU A 305 -24.45 5.39 -2.18
C LEU A 305 -25.07 4.88 -3.48
N THR A 306 -26.17 4.13 -3.45
CA THR A 306 -26.75 3.57 -4.68
C THR A 306 -27.42 4.61 -5.58
N ASP A 307 -27.85 5.73 -4.99
CA ASP A 307 -28.38 6.89 -5.71
C ASP A 307 -27.27 7.77 -6.30
N ALA A 308 -26.02 7.63 -5.83
CA ALA A 308 -24.88 8.40 -6.31
C ALA A 308 -24.24 7.77 -7.54
N GLU A 309 -23.71 8.62 -8.43
CA GLU A 309 -22.97 8.18 -9.61
C GLU A 309 -21.75 7.35 -9.19
N GLY A 310 -21.64 6.13 -9.75
CA GLY A 310 -20.57 5.20 -9.43
C GLY A 310 -20.53 4.71 -7.98
N GLY A 311 -21.51 5.07 -7.15
CA GLY A 311 -21.47 4.81 -5.71
C GLY A 311 -20.54 5.74 -4.93
N VAL A 312 -20.10 6.86 -5.51
CA VAL A 312 -19.10 7.73 -4.90
C VAL A 312 -19.77 8.95 -4.25
N CYS A 313 -19.54 9.13 -2.94
CA CYS A 313 -20.07 10.23 -2.16
C CYS A 313 -18.95 10.98 -1.42
N SER A 314 -19.09 12.29 -1.21
CA SER A 314 -18.19 12.98 -0.28
C SER A 314 -18.53 12.58 1.17
N ILE A 315 -17.52 12.60 2.05
CA ILE A 315 -17.77 12.35 3.48
C ILE A 315 -18.76 13.35 4.07
N ASN A 316 -18.64 14.62 3.67
CA ASN A 316 -19.49 15.66 4.24
C ASN A 316 -20.96 15.43 3.90
N ASP A 317 -21.26 14.92 2.70
CA ASP A 317 -22.62 14.54 2.33
C ASP A 317 -23.13 13.34 3.12
N LEU A 318 -22.27 12.32 3.33
CA LEU A 318 -22.65 11.14 4.13
C LEU A 318 -22.87 11.47 5.61
N ARG A 319 -22.12 12.43 6.16
CA ARG A 319 -22.27 12.87 7.56
C ARG A 319 -23.56 13.64 7.83
N GLN A 320 -24.26 14.09 6.79
CA GLN A 320 -25.59 14.69 6.94
C GLN A 320 -26.67 13.62 7.12
N VAL A 321 -26.39 12.36 6.73
CA VAL A 321 -27.37 11.28 6.77
C VAL A 321 -27.08 10.25 7.87
N ILE A 322 -25.81 10.00 8.18
CA ILE A 322 -25.42 9.06 9.25
C ILE A 322 -24.42 9.69 10.22
N ARG A 323 -24.38 9.17 11.45
CA ARG A 323 -23.43 9.65 12.47
C ARG A 323 -22.00 9.44 12.02
N LYS A 324 -21.12 10.35 12.44
CA LYS A 324 -19.69 10.30 12.13
C LYS A 324 -19.10 8.96 12.58
N GLU A 325 -19.36 8.56 13.82
CA GLU A 325 -18.84 7.35 14.45
C GLU A 325 -19.28 6.09 13.70
N ALA A 326 -20.54 6.05 13.24
CA ALA A 326 -21.06 4.97 12.42
C ALA A 326 -20.33 4.88 11.06
N LEU A 327 -20.15 6.01 10.37
CA LEU A 327 -19.44 6.06 9.07
C LEU A 327 -18.00 5.54 9.18
N PHE A 328 -17.23 6.03 10.16
CA PHE A 328 -15.86 5.56 10.36
C PHE A 328 -15.81 4.10 10.82
N SER A 329 -16.78 3.64 11.62
CA SER A 329 -16.91 2.23 11.99
C SER A 329 -17.15 1.35 10.75
N LEU A 330 -17.95 1.79 9.78
CA LEU A 330 -18.19 1.06 8.53
C LEU A 330 -16.94 0.96 7.63
N ILE A 331 -16.14 2.03 7.56
CA ILE A 331 -14.83 2.02 6.87
C ILE A 331 -13.90 1.04 7.57
N GLN A 332 -13.80 1.13 8.91
CA GLN A 332 -12.98 0.26 9.73
C GLN A 332 -13.31 -1.23 9.55
N HIS A 333 -14.58 -1.56 9.34
CA HIS A 333 -15.09 -2.92 9.12
C HIS A 333 -15.15 -3.32 7.64
N ASN A 334 -14.48 -2.59 6.73
CA ASN A 334 -14.35 -2.92 5.30
C ASN A 334 -15.70 -3.07 4.54
N PHE A 335 -16.73 -2.37 5.02
CA PHE A 335 -17.97 -2.17 4.25
C PHE A 335 -17.80 -1.08 3.21
N LEU A 336 -16.95 -0.09 3.50
CA LEU A 336 -16.72 1.09 2.69
C LEU A 336 -15.24 1.29 2.45
N HIS A 337 -14.93 1.86 1.29
CA HIS A 337 -13.61 2.35 0.96
C HIS A 337 -13.54 3.86 1.21
N TYR A 338 -12.46 4.33 1.82
CA TYR A 338 -12.19 5.75 2.07
C TYR A 338 -11.04 6.23 1.20
N ARG A 339 -11.19 7.40 0.57
CA ARG A 339 -10.14 7.96 -0.27
C ARG A 339 -10.01 9.46 -0.11
N GLU A 340 -8.78 9.90 0.13
CA GLU A 340 -8.41 11.32 0.02
C GLU A 340 -8.07 11.71 -1.41
N GLU A 341 -8.04 13.01 -1.64
CA GLU A 341 -7.43 13.56 -2.83
C GLU A 341 -5.95 13.16 -2.80
N SER A 342 -5.53 12.37 -3.80
CA SER A 342 -4.17 11.90 -3.89
C SER A 342 -3.42 12.73 -4.92
N LEU A 343 -2.16 13.06 -4.59
CA LEU A 343 -1.23 13.69 -5.51
C LEU A 343 -0.65 12.69 -6.52
N PHE A 344 -0.78 11.37 -6.27
CA PHE A 344 -0.14 10.32 -7.05
C PHE A 344 -1.06 9.12 -7.29
N GLY A 345 -1.21 8.75 -8.57
CA GLY A 345 -2.03 7.62 -9.00
C GLY A 345 -3.53 7.91 -8.97
N GLY A 346 -4.34 6.92 -9.33
CA GLY A 346 -5.78 7.00 -9.10
C GLY A 346 -6.63 7.69 -10.16
N ARG A 347 -6.30 7.47 -11.45
CA ARG A 347 -7.08 7.98 -12.59
C ARG A 347 -8.47 7.35 -12.75
N ASP A 348 -8.76 6.31 -11.99
CA ASP A 348 -10.05 5.61 -11.95
C ASP A 348 -11.23 6.52 -11.55
N LEU A 349 -10.93 7.66 -10.93
CA LEU A 349 -11.92 8.65 -10.49
C LEU A 349 -11.78 10.00 -11.19
N ASP A 350 -11.08 10.11 -12.33
CA ASP A 350 -10.94 11.38 -13.08
C ASP A 350 -12.30 11.97 -13.51
N TRP A 351 -13.31 11.12 -13.66
CA TRP A 351 -14.69 11.52 -13.95
C TRP A 351 -15.38 12.22 -12.78
N PHE A 352 -14.99 11.92 -11.53
CA PHE A 352 -15.64 12.45 -10.33
C PHE A 352 -15.28 13.93 -10.13
N LYS A 353 -16.30 14.79 -10.07
CA LYS A 353 -16.15 16.26 -9.90
C LYS A 353 -16.56 16.77 -8.51
N GLY A 354 -16.86 15.86 -7.59
CA GLY A 354 -17.24 16.22 -6.22
C GLY A 354 -16.03 16.58 -5.35
N ARG A 355 -16.27 16.77 -4.05
CA ARG A 355 -15.23 17.12 -3.08
C ARG A 355 -14.67 15.89 -2.37
N PHE A 356 -13.36 15.84 -2.24
CA PHE A 356 -12.66 14.90 -1.37
C PHE A 356 -12.67 15.40 0.09
N PRO A 357 -12.50 14.51 1.09
CA PRO A 357 -12.41 13.05 0.97
C PRO A 357 -13.75 12.40 0.59
N ILE A 358 -13.66 11.29 -0.11
CA ILE A 358 -14.79 10.51 -0.59
C ILE A 358 -14.88 9.15 0.10
N VAL A 359 -16.06 8.56 0.01
CA VAL A 359 -16.37 7.21 0.42
C VAL A 359 -17.11 6.51 -0.72
N MET A 360 -16.75 5.25 -0.95
CA MET A 360 -17.30 4.45 -2.03
C MET A 360 -17.41 2.96 -1.63
N PRO A 361 -18.18 2.14 -2.36
CA PRO A 361 -18.14 0.70 -2.20
C PRO A 361 -16.73 0.15 -2.38
N VAL A 362 -16.36 -0.86 -1.58
CA VAL A 362 -15.03 -1.50 -1.66
C VAL A 362 -14.77 -2.16 -3.01
N SER A 363 -15.79 -2.46 -3.80
CA SER A 363 -15.67 -2.99 -5.18
C SER A 363 -16.97 -2.78 -5.96
N ARG A 364 -16.91 -2.84 -7.30
CA ARG A 364 -18.14 -2.86 -8.13
C ARG A 364 -19.09 -4.03 -7.81
N PRO A 365 -18.63 -5.27 -7.59
CA PRO A 365 -19.51 -6.34 -7.13
C PRO A 365 -20.21 -6.03 -5.81
N LYS A 366 -19.50 -5.39 -4.86
CA LYS A 366 -20.11 -4.92 -3.61
C LYS A 366 -21.11 -3.80 -3.84
N PHE A 367 -20.87 -2.88 -4.77
CA PHE A 367 -21.86 -1.86 -5.17
C PHE A 367 -23.15 -2.48 -5.72
N HIS A 368 -23.05 -3.46 -6.62
CA HIS A 368 -24.20 -4.19 -7.14
C HIS A 368 -24.94 -4.93 -6.01
N ALA A 369 -24.20 -5.56 -5.09
CA ALA A 369 -24.77 -6.21 -3.91
C ALA A 369 -25.49 -5.21 -2.97
N MET A 370 -24.99 -3.99 -2.80
CA MET A 370 -25.65 -2.94 -2.01
C MET A 370 -27.03 -2.60 -2.57
N LYS A 371 -27.17 -2.50 -3.91
CA LYS A 371 -28.47 -2.29 -4.57
C LYS A 371 -29.45 -3.43 -4.28
N GLN A 372 -28.96 -4.66 -4.34
CA GLN A 372 -29.77 -5.85 -4.11
C GLN A 372 -30.20 -5.98 -2.64
N VAL A 373 -29.28 -5.79 -1.69
CA VAL A 373 -29.63 -5.78 -0.26
C VAL A 373 -30.65 -4.69 0.03
N LEU A 374 -30.50 -3.49 -0.54
CA LEU A 374 -31.48 -2.43 -0.35
C LEU A 374 -32.87 -2.79 -0.90
N SER A 375 -32.97 -3.54 -2.02
CA SER A 375 -34.26 -4.00 -2.54
C SER A 375 -34.91 -5.09 -1.68
N ASP A 376 -34.10 -5.97 -1.08
CA ASP A 376 -34.58 -7.12 -0.30
C ASP A 376 -35.11 -6.70 1.09
N TYR A 377 -34.69 -5.54 1.59
CA TYR A 377 -35.05 -5.00 2.92
C TYR A 377 -35.97 -3.75 2.86
N LYS A 378 -36.70 -3.58 1.74
CA LYS A 378 -37.70 -2.52 1.56
C LYS A 378 -38.93 -2.70 2.43
#